data_AF-A0A8T5YMZ9-F1
#
_entry.id   AF-A0A8T5YMZ9-F1
#
_cell.length_a   1.000
_cell.length_b   1.000
_cell.length_c   1.000
_cell.angle_alpha   90.00
_cell.angle_beta   90.00
_cell.angle_gamma   90.00
#
_symmetry.space_group_name_H-M   'P 1'
#
loop_
_entity.id
_entity.type
_entity.pdbx_description
1 polymer ?
#
loop_
_entity_poly.entity_id
_entity_poly.type
_entity_poly.pdbx_seq_one_letter_code
_entity_poly.pdbx_strand_id
1 'polypeptide(L)'
;IGSFGEDVYKIGMTRRLEPLDRVRELGDASVPFSFDVHAMIYSDDAPSLENHLHKVFNEKQVNKINSRKEFFNVNIKEIKSVIEDMNINAHWTMFAEAKEYRESLAIDQERKAATSANDELHVA
;
A
#
# COMPACT_ATOMS: atom_id res chain seq x y z
N ILE A 1 -1.98 5.50 2.67
CA ILE A 1 -1.63 6.78 2.00
C ILE A 1 -0.94 6.45 0.68
N GLY A 2 -0.77 7.40 -0.25
CA GLY A 2 -0.17 7.15 -1.57
C GLY A 2 -1.22 6.92 -2.66
N SER A 3 -1.00 5.93 -3.53
CA SER A 3 -1.81 5.68 -4.74
C SER A 3 -3.30 5.43 -4.47
N PHE A 4 -3.64 4.87 -3.31
CA PHE A 4 -4.99 4.35 -3.02
C PHE A 4 -5.65 4.94 -1.76
N GLY A 5 -5.03 5.93 -1.12
CA GLY A 5 -5.53 6.50 0.14
C GLY A 5 -5.11 5.71 1.39
N GLU A 6 -5.64 6.11 2.55
CA GLU A 6 -5.32 5.50 3.85
C GLU A 6 -5.93 4.12 4.03
N ASP A 7 -5.24 3.28 4.80
CA ASP A 7 -5.66 1.92 5.14
C ASP A 7 -6.08 1.04 3.94
N VAL A 8 -5.43 1.25 2.77
CA VAL A 8 -5.58 0.36 1.61
C VAL A 8 -4.31 -0.44 1.40
N TYR A 9 -4.42 -1.76 1.49
CA TYR A 9 -3.30 -2.69 1.36
C TYR A 9 -3.57 -3.70 0.25
N LYS A 10 -2.50 -4.04 -0.48
CA LYS A 10 -2.48 -5.21 -1.35
C LYS A 10 -2.03 -6.42 -0.55
N ILE A 11 -2.78 -7.51 -0.60
CA ILE A 11 -2.38 -8.80 -0.02
C ILE A 11 -2.26 -9.78 -1.18
N GLY A 12 -1.04 -10.17 -1.52
CA GLY A 12 -0.81 -11.13 -2.59
C GLY A 12 0.46 -11.94 -2.39
N MET A 13 0.58 -13.05 -3.11
CA MET A 13 1.76 -13.91 -3.08
C MET A 13 2.61 -13.81 -4.36
N THR A 14 3.87 -14.21 -4.24
CA THR A 14 4.78 -14.39 -5.38
C THR A 14 5.66 -15.61 -5.13
N ARG A 15 6.00 -16.33 -6.20
CA ARG A 15 6.95 -17.46 -6.16
C ARG A 15 8.33 -17.09 -6.71
N ARG A 16 8.55 -15.80 -6.99
CA ARG A 16 9.85 -15.33 -7.49
C ARG A 16 10.92 -15.47 -6.42
N LEU A 17 12.13 -15.78 -6.86
CA LEU A 17 13.31 -15.80 -6.00
C LEU A 17 13.57 -14.42 -5.38
N GLU A 18 13.44 -13.38 -6.20
CA GLU A 18 13.51 -11.97 -5.79
C GLU A 18 12.10 -11.37 -5.73
N PRO A 19 11.40 -11.47 -4.58
CA PRO A 19 10.04 -10.97 -4.41
C PRO A 19 9.94 -9.44 -4.51
N LEU A 20 11.01 -8.70 -4.16
CA LEU A 20 11.04 -7.25 -4.26
C LEU A 20 10.94 -6.76 -5.71
N ASP A 21 11.48 -7.51 -6.67
CA ASP A 21 11.34 -7.18 -8.09
C ASP A 21 9.87 -7.26 -8.52
N ARG A 22 9.10 -8.23 -7.99
CA ARG A 22 7.67 -8.32 -8.26
C ARG A 22 6.92 -7.11 -7.70
N VAL A 23 7.29 -6.62 -6.52
CA VAL A 23 6.69 -5.43 -5.93
C VAL A 23 6.96 -4.20 -6.79
N ARG A 24 8.20 -4.01 -7.25
CA ARG A 24 8.57 -2.90 -8.15
C ARG A 24 7.79 -2.95 -9.46
N GLU A 25 7.77 -4.09 -10.14
CA GLU A 25 7.01 -4.27 -11.38
C GLU A 25 5.52 -3.93 -11.21
N LEU A 26 4.93 -4.29 -10.07
CA LEU A 26 3.54 -3.97 -9.75
C LEU A 26 3.34 -2.46 -9.53
N GLY A 27 4.32 -1.80 -8.89
CA GLY A 27 4.35 -0.35 -8.71
C GLY A 27 4.47 0.42 -10.03
N ASP A 28 5.20 -0.13 -10.99
CA ASP A 28 5.38 0.50 -12.30
C ASP A 28 4.17 0.25 -13.24
N ALA A 29 3.36 -0.76 -12.96
CA ALA A 29 2.28 -1.23 -13.83
C ALA A 29 0.97 -0.43 -13.69
N SER A 30 1.04 0.91 -13.69
CA SER A 30 -0.09 1.86 -13.68
C SER A 30 -0.66 2.27 -12.31
N VAL A 31 0.21 2.52 -11.33
CA VAL A 31 -0.17 3.27 -10.11
C VAL A 31 0.61 4.59 -10.02
N PRO A 32 0.04 5.65 -9.41
CA PRO A 32 0.73 6.95 -9.34
C PRO A 32 2.04 6.96 -8.54
N PHE A 33 2.15 6.09 -7.54
CA PHE A 33 3.31 6.00 -6.64
C PHE A 33 3.67 4.54 -6.36
N SER A 34 4.97 4.30 -6.18
CA SER A 34 5.55 3.00 -5.82
C SER A 34 4.94 2.41 -4.53
N PHE A 35 4.94 1.09 -4.42
CA PHE A 35 4.44 0.38 -3.24
C PHE A 35 5.48 0.35 -2.10
N ASP A 36 5.01 0.66 -0.89
CA ASP A 36 5.72 0.33 0.34
C ASP A 36 5.52 -1.15 0.69
N VAL A 37 6.55 -1.81 1.21
CA VAL A 37 6.47 -3.19 1.72
C VAL A 37 6.28 -3.17 3.22
N HIS A 38 5.13 -3.65 3.68
CA HIS A 38 4.78 -3.68 5.10
C HIS A 38 5.16 -5.00 5.79
N ALA A 39 5.11 -6.12 5.08
CA ALA A 39 5.55 -7.41 5.56
C ALA A 39 5.91 -8.32 4.39
N MET A 40 6.87 -9.21 4.62
CA MET A 40 7.18 -10.33 3.74
C MET A 40 7.07 -11.60 4.55
N ILE A 41 6.12 -12.46 4.17
CA ILE A 41 5.77 -13.66 4.91
C ILE A 41 6.16 -14.86 4.06
N TYR A 42 7.13 -15.62 4.53
CA TYR A 42 7.51 -16.89 3.93
C TYR A 42 6.57 -17.98 4.45
N SER A 43 6.03 -18.78 3.54
CA SER A 43 5.12 -19.87 3.86
C SER A 43 5.36 -21.02 2.88
N ASP A 44 5.40 -22.25 3.39
CA ASP A 44 5.47 -23.46 2.59
C ASP A 44 4.22 -23.63 1.71
N ASP A 45 3.09 -23.09 2.16
CA ASP A 45 1.84 -23.01 1.41
C ASP A 45 1.30 -21.58 1.37
N ALA A 46 2.03 -20.71 0.66
CA ALA A 46 1.61 -19.33 0.42
C ALA A 46 0.23 -19.19 -0.25
N PRO A 47 -0.17 -20.05 -1.23
CA PRO A 47 -1.53 -20.01 -1.80
C PRO A 47 -2.63 -20.22 -0.76
N SER A 48 -2.49 -21.17 0.16
CA SER A 48 -3.50 -21.39 1.21
C SER A 48 -3.57 -20.21 2.19
N LEU A 49 -2.42 -19.65 2.58
CA LEU A 49 -2.36 -18.46 3.43
C LEU A 49 -3.04 -17.25 2.78
N GLU A 50 -2.70 -16.96 1.51
CA GLU A 50 -3.29 -15.87 0.74
C GLU A 50 -4.82 -16.02 0.64
N ASN A 51 -5.30 -17.21 0.27
CA ASN A 51 -6.72 -17.49 0.17
C ASN A 51 -7.44 -17.32 1.51
N HIS A 52 -6.81 -17.73 2.62
CA HIS A 52 -7.37 -17.51 3.95
C HIS A 52 -7.54 -16.01 4.24
N LEU A 53 -6.50 -15.20 4.04
CA LEU A 53 -6.57 -13.75 4.25
C LEU A 53 -7.61 -13.09 3.34
N HIS A 54 -7.69 -13.49 2.07
CA HIS A 54 -8.68 -12.96 1.13
C HIS A 54 -10.11 -13.27 1.58
N LYS A 55 -10.35 -14.44 2.17
CA LYS A 55 -11.65 -14.79 2.76
C LYS A 55 -11.96 -13.96 3.99
N VAL A 56 -11.00 -13.83 4.92
CA VAL A 56 -11.15 -13.03 6.15
C VAL A 56 -11.49 -11.58 5.81
N PHE A 57 -10.84 -11.00 4.80
CA PHE A 57 -11.02 -9.61 4.39
C PHE A 57 -11.94 -9.42 3.19
N ASN A 58 -12.73 -10.41 2.79
CA ASN A 58 -13.55 -10.35 1.57
C ASN A 58 -14.50 -9.15 1.56
N GLU A 59 -15.17 -8.88 2.68
CA GLU A 59 -16.07 -7.72 2.85
C GLU A 59 -15.33 -6.37 2.75
N LYS A 60 -14.01 -6.37 2.92
CA LYS A 60 -13.13 -5.21 2.84
C LYS A 60 -12.43 -5.06 1.49
N GLN A 61 -12.70 -5.92 0.50
CA GLN A 61 -12.14 -5.75 -0.86
C GLN A 61 -12.51 -4.38 -1.44
N VAL A 62 -11.55 -3.69 -2.04
CA VAL A 62 -11.79 -2.40 -2.71
C VAL A 62 -12.59 -2.61 -3.99
N ASN A 63 -12.23 -3.63 -4.79
CA ASN A 63 -12.97 -3.98 -5.99
C ASN A 63 -14.01 -5.07 -5.70
N LYS A 64 -15.29 -4.69 -5.66
CA LYS A 64 -16.39 -5.61 -5.35
C LYS A 64 -16.83 -6.51 -6.52
N ILE A 65 -16.31 -6.28 -7.73
CA ILE A 65 -16.72 -6.97 -8.96
C ILE A 65 -15.68 -7.98 -9.41
N ASN A 66 -14.40 -7.63 -9.31
CA ASN A 66 -13.29 -8.48 -9.77
C ASN A 66 -12.40 -8.87 -8.57
N SER A 67 -12.64 -10.05 -8.02
CA SER A 67 -11.90 -10.60 -6.88
C SER A 67 -10.42 -10.87 -7.16
N ARG A 68 -9.98 -10.86 -8.43
CA ARG A 68 -8.55 -10.92 -8.80
C ARG A 68 -7.80 -9.61 -8.51
N LYS A 69 -8.51 -8.56 -8.09
CA LYS A 69 -7.92 -7.28 -7.65
C LYS A 69 -7.81 -7.28 -6.14
N GLU A 70 -6.67 -7.74 -5.67
CA GLU A 70 -6.39 -8.12 -4.28
C GLU A 70 -6.05 -6.91 -3.38
N PHE A 71 -6.85 -5.85 -3.46
CA PHE A 71 -6.72 -4.65 -2.62
C PHE A 71 -7.85 -4.62 -1.60
N PHE A 72 -7.51 -4.28 -0.36
CA PHE A 72 -8.41 -4.33 0.78
C PHE A 72 -8.33 -3.02 1.58
N ASN A 73 -9.48 -2.49 1.98
CA ASN A 73 -9.58 -1.35 2.90
C ASN A 73 -9.61 -1.89 4.34
N VAL A 74 -8.44 -1.99 4.96
CA VAL A 74 -8.22 -2.69 6.24
C VAL A 74 -7.05 -2.05 6.98
N ASN A 75 -7.09 -2.02 8.31
CA ASN A 75 -5.98 -1.50 9.09
C ASN A 75 -4.83 -2.52 9.15
N ILE A 76 -3.58 -2.07 9.02
CA ILE A 76 -2.40 -2.96 9.11
C ILE A 76 -2.33 -3.74 10.43
N LYS A 77 -2.81 -3.17 11.54
CA LYS A 77 -2.86 -3.87 12.84
C LYS A 77 -3.80 -5.06 12.79
N GLU A 78 -4.88 -4.97 12.01
CA GLU A 78 -5.84 -6.06 11.83
C GLU A 78 -5.23 -7.17 10.98
N ILE A 79 -4.55 -6.84 9.88
CA ILE A 79 -3.79 -7.83 9.09
C ILE A 79 -2.77 -8.54 9.98
N LYS A 80 -2.02 -7.76 10.77
CA LYS A 80 -1.03 -8.30 11.70
C LYS A 80 -1.65 -9.25 12.73
N SER A 81 -2.77 -8.87 13.35
CA SER A 81 -3.47 -9.70 14.33
C SER A 81 -3.88 -11.04 13.72
N VAL A 82 -4.47 -11.04 12.51
CA VAL A 82 -4.89 -12.28 11.84
C VAL A 82 -3.69 -13.19 11.56
N ILE A 83 -2.56 -12.63 11.14
CA ILE A 83 -1.32 -13.39 10.92
C ILE A 83 -0.77 -13.98 12.23
N GLU A 84 -0.78 -13.20 13.32
CA GLU A 84 -0.35 -13.66 14.65
C GLU A 84 -1.26 -14.76 15.21
N ASP A 85 -2.58 -14.65 15.01
CA ASP A 85 -3.58 -15.67 15.40
C ASP A 85 -3.38 -17.00 14.67
N MET A 86 -2.75 -16.97 13.49
CA MET A 86 -2.34 -18.17 12.74
C MET A 86 -0.98 -18.73 13.21
N ASN A 87 -0.40 -18.20 14.29
CA ASN A 87 0.94 -18.51 14.80
C ASN A 87 2.07 -18.26 13.79
N ILE A 88 1.89 -17.30 12.87
CA ILE A 88 2.90 -16.93 11.90
C ILE A 88 3.64 -15.68 12.40
N ASN A 89 4.95 -15.82 12.63
CA ASN A 89 5.80 -14.70 12.97
C ASN A 89 6.34 -14.04 11.70
N ALA A 90 6.15 -12.72 11.58
CA ALA A 90 6.65 -11.93 10.47
C ALA A 90 7.24 -10.60 10.97
N HIS A 91 8.18 -10.05 10.20
CA HIS A 91 8.65 -8.68 10.42
C HIS A 91 7.67 -7.69 9.79
N TRP A 92 7.34 -6.64 10.54
CA TRP A 92 6.35 -5.64 10.16
C TRP A 92 6.94 -4.24 10.16
N THR A 93 6.80 -3.54 9.03
CA THR A 93 7.00 -2.10 8.91
C THR A 93 5.65 -1.42 9.08
N MET A 94 5.37 -0.86 10.26
CA MET A 94 4.06 -0.27 10.56
C MET A 94 3.83 1.10 9.91
N PHE A 95 4.92 1.79 9.58
CA PHE A 95 4.89 3.12 8.98
C PHE A 95 4.96 3.01 7.45
N ALA A 96 4.06 3.71 6.76
CA ALA A 96 4.17 3.91 5.31
C ALA A 96 5.17 5.04 5.03
N GLU A 97 6.23 4.74 4.29
CA GLU A 97 7.22 5.74 3.86
C GLU A 97 6.64 6.66 2.80
N ALA A 98 5.81 6.15 1.88
CA ALA A 98 5.04 6.92 0.91
C ALA A 98 5.85 8.07 0.29
N LYS A 99 7.11 7.79 -0.07
CA LYS A 99 8.13 8.82 -0.31
C LYS A 99 7.74 9.76 -1.44
N GLU A 100 7.45 9.21 -2.62
CA GLU A 100 7.05 9.97 -3.81
C GLU A 100 5.77 10.77 -3.57
N TYR A 101 4.82 10.23 -2.81
CA TYR A 101 3.59 10.94 -2.45
C TYR A 101 3.89 12.17 -1.58
N ARG A 102 4.72 12.02 -0.55
CA ARG A 102 5.08 13.13 0.35
C ARG A 102 5.91 14.19 -0.36
N GLU A 103 6.85 13.78 -1.20
CA GLU A 103 7.62 14.70 -2.06
C GLU A 103 6.70 15.48 -3.01
N SER A 104 5.71 14.81 -3.62
CA SER A 104 4.73 15.47 -4.48
C SER A 104 3.89 16.51 -3.73
N LEU A 105 3.47 16.21 -2.49
CA LEU A 105 2.75 17.17 -1.64
C LEU A 105 3.61 18.36 -1.26
N ALA A 106 4.89 18.14 -0.93
CA ALA A 106 5.81 19.22 -0.59
C ALA A 106 5.99 20.19 -1.77
N ILE A 107 6.18 19.67 -2.99
CA ILE A 107 6.28 20.48 -4.20
C ILE A 107 4.99 21.27 -4.47
N ASP A 108 3.82 20.65 -4.28
CA ASP A 108 2.53 21.34 -4.44
C ASP A 108 2.35 22.48 -3.43
N GLN A 109 2.76 22.26 -2.17
CA GLN A 109 2.74 23.30 -1.13
C GLN A 109 3.68 24.46 -1.44
N GLU A 110 4.90 24.18 -1.90
CA GLU A 110 5.86 25.19 -2.32
C GLU A 110 5.32 26.04 -3.49
N ARG A 111 4.71 25.39 -4.49
CA ARG A 111 4.09 26.08 -5.63
C ARG A 111 2.94 26.99 -5.19
N LYS A 112 2.08 26.50 -4.31
CA LYS A 112 0.97 27.29 -3.76
C LYS A 112 1.46 28.51 -2.98
N ALA A 113 2.47 28.32 -2.13
CA ALA A 113 3.08 29.42 -1.38
C ALA A 113 3.70 30.49 -2.29
N ALA A 114 4.37 30.07 -3.37
CA ALA A 114 4.93 30.99 -4.35
C ALA A 114 3.86 31.77 -5.14
N THR A 115 2.74 31.12 -5.50
CA THR A 115 1.61 31.79 -6.15
C THR A 115 0.96 32.82 -5.23
N SER A 116 0.70 32.47 -3.97
CA SER A 116 0.10 33.39 -2.99
C SER A 116 0.97 34.63 -2.73
N ALA A 117 2.30 34.47 -2.66
CA ALA A 117 3.22 35.59 -2.50
C ALA A 117 3.23 36.54 -3.73
N ASN A 118 3.09 36.00 -4.94
CA ASN A 118 3.01 36.81 -6.16
C ASN A 118 1.68 37.56 -6.31
N ASP A 119 0.58 36.95 -5.86
CA ASP A 119 -0.73 37.60 -5.86
C ASP A 119 -0.76 38.76 -4.85
N GLU A 120 -0.16 38.61 -3.67
CA GLU A 120 -0.05 39.71 -2.68
C GLU A 120 0.80 40.88 -3.20
N LEU A 121 1.85 40.62 -3.99
CA LEU A 121 2.68 41.64 -4.63
C LEU A 121 1.98 42.40 -5.77
N HIS A 122 0.97 41.82 -6.42
CA HIS A 122 0.22 42.46 -7.50
C HIS A 122 -0.97 43.30 -7.02
N VAL A 123 -1.39 43.14 -5.76
CA VAL A 123 -2.56 43.82 -5.17
C VAL A 123 -2.13 45.01 -4.29
N ALA A 124 -0.85 45.13 -3.94
CA ALA A 124 -0.25 46.24 -3.20
C ALA A 124 0.28 47.35 -4.15
#